data_AF-A0A7J8QIN5-F1
#
_entry.id   AF-A0A7J8QIN5-F1
#
_cell.length_a   1.000
_cell.length_b   1.000
_cell.length_c   1.000
_cell.angle_alpha   90.00
_cell.angle_beta   90.00
_cell.angle_gamma   90.00
#
_symmetry.space_group_name_H-M   'P 1'
#
loop_
_entity.id
_entity.type
_entity.pdbx_description
1 polymer ?
#
loop_
_entity_poly.entity_id
_entity_poly.type
_entity_poly.pdbx_seq_one_letter_code
_entity_poly.pdbx_strand_id
1 'polypeptide(L)'
;MKLSKPQVMELSPKKKGFSVILSDMCPSVSGISTRDAALSFELGMRALDLAVGRAMNLSNDNFQNEGESCTCSPYDKGVLLSRGHLVIKLLESEDTKGEISPMLL
;
A
#
# COMPACT_ATOMS: atom_id res chain seq x y z
N MET A 1 11.46 -5.83 12.64
CA MET A 1 10.37 -6.15 13.59
C MET A 1 9.24 -6.78 12.79
N LYS A 2 8.68 -7.92 13.20
CA LYS A 2 7.55 -8.54 12.50
C LYS A 2 6.31 -8.38 13.38
N LEU A 3 5.58 -7.29 13.17
CA LEU A 3 4.33 -7.01 13.88
C LEU A 3 3.16 -7.54 13.06
N SER A 4 2.21 -8.18 13.74
CA SER A 4 0.90 -8.47 13.18
C SER A 4 0.07 -7.19 13.01
N LYS A 5 -0.94 -7.19 12.13
CA LYS A 5 -1.83 -6.04 11.95
C LYS A 5 -2.44 -5.53 13.28
N PRO A 6 -2.95 -6.38 14.19
CA PRO A 6 -3.42 -5.91 15.50
C PRO A 6 -2.36 -5.17 16.30
N GLN A 7 -1.13 -5.69 16.34
CA GLN A 7 -0.02 -5.03 17.04
C GLN A 7 0.33 -3.68 16.42
N VAL A 8 0.23 -3.54 15.09
CA VAL A 8 0.42 -2.24 14.41
C VAL A 8 -0.70 -1.26 14.76
N MET A 9 -1.95 -1.73 14.82
CA MET A 9 -3.11 -0.91 15.21
C MET A 9 -2.99 -0.41 16.66
N GLU A 10 -2.41 -1.20 17.56
CA GLU A 10 -2.17 -0.79 18.95
C GLU A 10 -1.20 0.39 19.09
N LEU A 11 -0.34 0.61 18.09
CA LEU A 11 0.56 1.76 18.04
C LEU A 11 -0.13 3.06 17.61
N SER A 12 -1.38 2.98 17.14
CA SER A 12 -2.12 4.14 16.67
C SER A 12 -2.97 4.80 17.79
N PRO A 13 -3.18 6.12 17.74
CA PRO A 13 -4.11 6.80 18.65
C PRO A 13 -5.50 6.16 18.59
N LYS A 14 -6.07 5.85 19.76
CA LYS A 14 -7.39 5.22 19.90
C LYS A 14 -7.50 3.83 19.24
N LYS A 15 -6.38 3.21 18.83
CA LYS A 15 -6.31 1.90 18.17
C LYS A 15 -7.14 1.81 16.88
N LYS A 16 -7.21 2.91 16.11
CA LYS A 16 -8.05 3.01 14.91
C LYS A 16 -7.29 3.00 13.59
N GLY A 17 -5.96 3.06 13.61
CA GLY A 17 -5.11 3.18 12.43
C GLY A 17 -4.53 4.59 12.28
N PHE A 18 -3.89 4.85 11.14
CA PHE A 18 -3.08 6.03 10.90
C PHE A 18 -3.72 6.94 9.85
N SER A 19 -3.69 8.25 10.08
CA SER A 19 -4.09 9.23 9.06
C SER A 19 -3.00 9.47 8.01
N VAL A 20 -1.74 9.17 8.34
CA VAL A 20 -0.59 9.30 7.45
C VAL A 20 0.31 8.09 7.63
N ILE A 21 0.72 7.48 6.52
CA ILE A 21 1.70 6.39 6.48
C ILE A 21 2.82 6.82 5.52
N LEU A 22 4.06 6.73 6.00
CA LEU A 22 5.26 6.99 5.23
C LEU A 22 6.09 5.71 5.13
N SER A 23 6.37 5.27 3.91
CA SER A 23 7.35 4.21 3.64
C SER A 23 8.60 4.81 3.03
N ASP A 24 9.65 4.96 3.83
CA ASP A 24 11.00 5.36 3.39
C ASP A 24 11.91 4.13 3.16
N MET A 25 11.32 2.94 2.96
CA MET A 25 12.09 1.72 2.76
C MET A 25 12.90 1.76 1.46
N CYS A 26 14.10 1.20 1.48
CA CYS A 26 14.97 1.04 0.31
C CYS A 26 15.66 -0.34 0.40
N PRO A 27 15.52 -1.22 -0.60
CA PRO A 27 16.25 -2.49 -0.61
C PRO A 27 17.76 -2.25 -0.77
N SER A 28 18.57 -3.24 -0.43
CA SER A 28 20.01 -3.22 -0.79
C SER A 28 20.15 -3.14 -2.30
N VAL A 29 20.83 -2.10 -2.78
CA VAL A 29 21.04 -1.85 -4.20
C VAL A 29 22.14 -2.75 -4.76
N SER A 30 21.90 -3.30 -5.94
CA SER A 30 22.86 -4.09 -6.71
C SER A 30 23.74 -3.23 -7.62
N GLY A 31 23.34 -1.97 -7.86
CA GLY A 31 23.96 -1.08 -8.84
C GLY A 31 23.37 -1.21 -10.24
N ILE A 32 22.42 -2.14 -10.45
CA ILE A 32 21.67 -2.28 -11.69
C ILE A 32 20.36 -1.52 -11.51
N SER A 33 20.26 -0.31 -12.09
CA SER A 33 19.15 0.63 -11.85
C SER A 33 17.76 0.02 -12.07
N THR A 34 17.60 -0.75 -13.15
CA THR A 34 16.33 -1.40 -13.51
C THR A 34 15.91 -2.45 -12.48
N ARG A 35 16.86 -3.26 -12.02
CA ARG A 35 16.65 -4.27 -10.97
C ARG A 35 16.32 -3.61 -9.63
N ASP A 36 17.06 -2.57 -9.28
CA ASP A 36 16.92 -1.88 -7.99
C ASP A 36 15.57 -1.13 -7.92
N ALA A 37 15.14 -0.51 -9.03
CA ALA A 37 13.82 0.10 -9.17
C ALA A 37 12.69 -0.95 -9.07
N ALA A 38 12.81 -2.09 -9.75
CA ALA A 38 11.81 -3.16 -9.68
C ALA A 38 11.66 -3.72 -8.25
N LEU A 39 12.77 -3.94 -7.53
CA LEU A 39 12.74 -4.37 -6.13
C LEU A 39 12.16 -3.30 -5.20
N SER A 40 12.48 -2.03 -5.45
CA SER A 40 11.90 -0.91 -4.70
C SER A 40 10.39 -0.82 -4.91
N PHE A 41 9.92 -1.03 -6.14
CA PHE A 41 8.49 -1.07 -6.47
C PHE A 41 7.78 -2.26 -5.80
N GLU A 42 8.36 -3.46 -5.85
CA GLU A 42 7.80 -4.64 -5.17
C GLU A 42 7.65 -4.38 -3.67
N LEU A 43 8.65 -3.75 -3.05
CA LEU A 43 8.60 -3.37 -1.64
C LEU A 43 7.52 -2.31 -1.37
N GLY A 44 7.37 -1.35 -2.28
CA GLY A 44 6.29 -0.35 -2.27
C GLY A 44 4.91 -0.98 -2.33
N MET A 45 4.69 -1.98 -3.19
CA MET A 45 3.44 -2.72 -3.28
C MET A 45 3.10 -3.45 -1.98
N ARG A 46 4.10 -4.01 -1.29
CA ARG A 46 3.89 -4.61 0.04
C ARG A 46 3.49 -3.56 1.08
N ALA A 47 4.06 -2.34 1.01
CA ALA A 47 3.65 -1.24 1.88
C ALA A 47 2.21 -0.78 1.58
N LEU A 48 1.82 -0.72 0.31
CA LEU A 48 0.47 -0.42 -0.14
C LEU A 48 -0.55 -1.45 0.41
N ASP A 49 -0.26 -2.75 0.25
CA ASP A 49 -1.10 -3.85 0.76
C ASP A 49 -1.33 -3.77 2.27
N LEU A 50 -0.30 -3.38 3.04
CA LEU A 50 -0.41 -3.21 4.49
C LEU A 50 -1.22 -1.95 4.85
N ALA A 51 -0.99 -0.86 4.14
CA ALA A 51 -1.63 0.43 4.37
C ALA A 51 -3.13 0.37 4.04
N VAL A 52 -3.49 -0.07 2.84
CA VAL A 52 -4.88 -0.05 2.34
C VAL A 52 -5.61 -1.35 2.63
N GLY A 53 -4.89 -2.47 2.74
CA GLY A 53 -5.45 -3.80 2.79
C GLY A 53 -5.39 -4.48 1.42
N ARG A 54 -5.60 -5.79 1.38
CA ARG A 54 -5.74 -6.48 0.10
C ARG A 54 -7.10 -6.12 -0.50
N ALA A 55 -7.09 -5.46 -1.66
CA ALA A 55 -8.28 -5.37 -2.49
C ALA A 55 -8.60 -6.78 -3.00
N MET A 56 -9.43 -7.51 -2.26
CA MET A 56 -9.96 -8.79 -2.73
C MET A 56 -11.00 -8.46 -3.80
N ASN A 57 -10.56 -8.48 -5.07
CA ASN A 57 -11.36 -8.47 -6.28
C ASN A 57 -12.49 -7.41 -6.36
N LEU A 58 -12.19 -6.25 -6.96
CA LEU A 58 -13.20 -5.43 -7.65
C LEU A 58 -13.63 -6.11 -8.98
N SER A 59 -13.95 -7.40 -8.93
CA SER A 59 -14.66 -8.08 -10.00
C SER A 59 -16.11 -8.29 -9.58
N ASN A 60 -16.89 -7.20 -9.60
CA ASN A 60 -18.23 -7.28 -10.14
C ASN A 60 -18.66 -5.88 -10.57
N ASP A 61 -18.29 -5.54 -11.79
CA ASP A 61 -18.82 -4.40 -12.54
C ASP A 61 -20.26 -4.73 -13.01
N ASN A 62 -21.11 -5.14 -12.07
CA ASN A 62 -22.51 -5.39 -12.35
C ASN A 62 -23.35 -4.65 -11.32
N PHE A 63 -23.95 -3.56 -11.81
CA PHE A 63 -25.05 -2.86 -11.19
C PHE A 63 -26.11 -3.86 -10.70
N GLN A 64 -26.63 -3.60 -9.50
CA GLN A 64 -27.78 -4.25 -8.87
C GLN A 64 -27.55 -5.68 -8.35
N ASN A 65 -27.25 -5.81 -7.06
CA ASN A 65 -28.18 -6.53 -6.19
C ASN A 65 -28.01 -6.09 -4.73
N GLU A 66 -29.13 -5.78 -4.09
CA GLU A 66 -29.20 -5.57 -2.66
C GLU A 66 -28.95 -6.92 -1.96
N GLY A 67 -28.09 -6.94 -0.93
CA GLY A 67 -28.20 -7.98 0.11
C GLY A 67 -27.12 -9.04 0.24
N GLU A 68 -25.92 -8.89 -0.31
CA GLU A 68 -24.77 -9.70 0.16
C GLU A 68 -23.68 -8.78 0.71
N SER A 69 -23.70 -8.58 2.03
CA SER A 69 -22.56 -8.04 2.76
C SER A 69 -21.43 -9.05 2.62
N CYS A 70 -20.57 -8.86 1.62
CA CYS A 70 -19.28 -9.51 1.53
C CYS A 70 -18.63 -9.37 2.91
N THR A 71 -18.53 -10.45 3.67
CA THR A 71 -17.91 -10.43 4.99
C THR A 71 -16.40 -10.30 4.79
N CYS A 72 -15.94 -9.11 4.41
CA CYS A 72 -14.54 -8.76 4.47
C CYS A 72 -14.10 -9.02 5.91
N SER A 73 -13.14 -9.91 6.10
CA SER A 73 -12.67 -10.18 7.45
C SER A 73 -12.12 -8.85 8.01
N PRO A 74 -12.25 -8.59 9.32
CA PRO A 74 -11.63 -7.41 9.94
C PRO A 74 -10.10 -7.33 9.68
N TYR A 75 -9.50 -8.44 9.25
CA TYR A 75 -8.08 -8.57 8.91
C TYR A 75 -7.74 -8.18 7.46
N ASP A 76 -8.73 -8.05 6.58
CA ASP A 76 -8.51 -7.65 5.19
C ASP A 76 -8.36 -6.14 5.06
N LYS A 77 -8.91 -5.38 6.02
CA LYS A 77 -8.73 -3.92 6.10
C LYS A 77 -7.27 -3.57 6.38
N GLY A 78 -6.76 -2.57 5.69
CA GLY A 78 -5.46 -1.97 5.99
C GLY A 78 -5.47 -1.11 7.25
N VAL A 79 -4.31 -0.56 7.59
CA VAL A 79 -4.12 0.29 8.78
C VAL A 79 -4.25 1.79 8.48
N LEU A 80 -4.42 2.18 7.22
CA LEU A 80 -4.69 3.55 6.80
C LEU A 80 -6.16 3.91 7.04
N LEU A 81 -6.39 5.04 7.70
CA LEU A 81 -7.72 5.61 7.87
C LEU A 81 -8.26 6.09 6.53
N SER A 82 -9.59 6.07 6.38
CA SER A 82 -10.24 6.67 5.22
C SER A 82 -9.83 8.14 5.09
N ARG A 83 -9.56 8.57 3.85
CA ARG A 83 -9.05 9.92 3.51
C ARG A 83 -7.67 10.23 4.10
N GLY A 84 -6.96 9.23 4.62
CA GLY A 84 -5.56 9.36 5.01
C GLY A 84 -4.62 9.43 3.82
N HIS A 85 -3.34 9.70 4.09
CA HIS A 85 -2.30 9.84 3.09
C HIS A 85 -1.29 8.70 3.18
N LEU A 86 -0.94 8.13 2.03
CA LEU A 86 0.12 7.16 1.89
C LEU A 86 1.20 7.75 1.00
N VAL A 87 2.43 7.81 1.53
CA VAL A 87 3.61 8.25 0.78
C VAL A 87 4.61 7.10 0.78
N ILE A 88 5.07 6.70 -0.41
CA ILE A 88 6.03 5.61 -0.60
C ILE A 88 7.20 6.16 -1.40
N LYS A 89 8.41 6.02 -0.86
CA LYS A 89 9.65 6.29 -1.58
C LYS A 89 9.95 5.14 -2.54
N LEU A 90 10.26 5.48 -3.77
CA LEU A 90 10.66 4.54 -4.82
C LEU A 90 12.02 4.94 -5.41
N LEU A 91 12.77 3.96 -5.89
CA LEU A 91 13.94 4.18 -6.72
C LEU A 91 13.52 4.32 -8.18
N GLU A 92 14.02 5.34 -8.85
CA GLU A 92 13.83 5.56 -10.28
C GLU A 92 14.84 4.75 -11.10
N SER A 93 14.43 4.27 -12.28
CA SER A 93 15.34 3.74 -13.30
C SER A 93 15.33 4.62 -14.55
N GLU A 94 16.36 4.49 -15.39
CA GLU A 94 16.39 5.22 -16.67
C GLU A 94 15.23 4.85 -17.58
N ASP A 95 14.74 3.60 -17.49
CA ASP A 95 13.57 3.12 -18.23
C ASP A 95 12.26 3.78 -17.79
N THR A 96 12.18 4.25 -16.53
CA THR A 96 10.97 4.93 -16.01
C THR A 96 10.88 6.41 -16.39
N LYS A 97 11.92 7.00 -17.00
CA LYS A 97 11.96 8.43 -17.37
C LYS A 97 10.95 8.88 -18.44
N GLY A 98 10.10 7.98 -18.95
CA GLY A 98 9.05 8.29 -19.92
C GLY A 98 7.62 7.93 -19.50
N GLU A 99 7.40 7.13 -18.45
CA GLU A 99 6.07 6.55 -18.14
C GLU A 99 5.39 7.15 -16.91
N ILE A 100 6.16 7.76 -15.99
CA ILE A 100 5.60 8.50 -14.85
C ILE A 100 5.49 9.98 -15.21
N SER A 101 4.35 10.34 -15.80
CA SER A 101 3.90 11.73 -15.76
C SER A 101 3.83 12.17 -14.29
N PRO A 102 4.24 13.41 -13.93
CA PRO A 102 4.19 13.91 -12.56
C PRO A 102 2.73 14.14 -12.15
N MET A 103 2.00 13.07 -11.89
CA MET A 103 0.75 13.09 -11.16
C MET A 103 1.10 13.04 -9.68
N LEU A 104 1.36 14.23 -9.12
CA LEU A 104 1.33 14.63 -7.70
C LEU A 104 2.47 15.59 -7.35
N LEU A 105 2.32 16.85 -7.77
CA LEU A 105 2.66 18.02 -6.97
C LEU A 105 1.40 18.88 -6.84
#